data_AF-A0A1H9NJ94-F1
#
_entry.id   AF-A0A1H9NJ94-F1
#
_cell.length_a   1.000
_cell.length_b   1.000
_cell.length_c   1.000
_cell.angle_alpha   90.00
_cell.angle_beta   90.00
_cell.angle_gamma   90.00
#
_symmetry.space_group_name_H-M   'P 1'
#
loop_
_entity.id
_entity.type
_entity.pdbx_description
1 polymer ?
#
loop_
_entity_poly.entity_id
_entity_poly.type
_entity_poly.pdbx_seq_one_letter_code
_entity_poly.pdbx_strand_id
1 'polypeptide(L)' 'MGYKAIQAAFELYPEVKEWILETILQEPRNCHLYEKCGFVRFGGEEVVNDKMTLITYRLERNAPSKEG' A
#
# COMPACT_ATOMS: atom_id res chain seq x y z
N MET A 1 1.30 -15.28 -2.81
CA MET A 1 2.54 -14.94 -2.08
C MET A 1 2.52 -13.50 -1.59
N GLY A 2 2.37 -12.48 -2.44
CA GLY A 2 2.40 -11.06 -2.04
C GLY A 2 1.47 -10.67 -0.88
N TYR A 3 0.20 -11.10 -0.90
CA TYR A 3 -0.74 -10.82 0.19
C TYR A 3 -0.22 -11.25 1.57
N LYS A 4 0.32 -12.47 1.67
CA LYS A 4 0.85 -13.00 2.94
C LYS A 4 2.04 -12.19 3.44
N ALA A 5 2.91 -11.72 2.54
CA ALA A 5 4.04 -10.88 2.92
C ALA A 5 3.58 -9.52 3.46
N ILE A 6 2.56 -8.90 2.85
CA ILE A 6 1.98 -7.65 3.33
C ILE A 6 1.33 -7.83 4.71
N GLN A 7 0.57 -8.92 4.91
CA GLN A 7 0.00 -9.21 6.24
C GLN A 7 1.08 -9.43 7.30
N ALA A 8 2.15 -10.17 6.97
CA ALA A 8 3.27 -10.37 7.88
C ALA A 8 3.98 -9.04 8.24
N ALA A 9 4.13 -8.12 7.28
CA ALA A 9 4.66 -6.78 7.56
C ALA A 9 3.77 -6.02 8.55
N PHE A 10 2.44 -6.09 8.39
CA PHE A 10 1.51 -5.47 9.34
C PHE A 10 1.59 -6.08 10.75
N GLU A 11 1.79 -7.39 10.85
CA GLU A 11 1.96 -8.09 12.13
C GLU A 11 3.30 -7.77 12.81
N LEU A 12 4.37 -7.59 12.02
CA LEU A 12 5.70 -7.24 12.53
C LEU A 12 5.79 -5.80 13.06
N TYR A 13 4.96 -4.90 12.55
CA TYR A 13 4.99 -3.48 12.90
C TYR A 13 3.58 -2.96 13.28
N PRO A 14 2.98 -3.48 14.37
CA PRO A 14 1.61 -3.13 14.77
C PRO A 14 1.46 -1.66 15.20
N GLU A 15 2.55 -0.98 15.55
CA GLU A 15 2.57 0.43 15.95
C GLU A 15 2.54 1.40 14.75
N VAL A 16 2.80 0.91 13.53
CA VAL A 16 2.82 1.75 12.32
C VAL A 16 1.40 2.12 11.93
N LYS A 17 1.14 3.44 11.98
CA LYS A 17 -0.17 4.03 11.69
C LYS A 17 -0.41 4.33 10.22
N GLU A 18 0.64 4.43 9.42
CA GLU A 18 0.52 4.79 8.01
C GLU A 18 1.53 3.98 7.19
N TRP A 19 1.03 3.39 6.11
CA TRP A 19 1.82 2.70 5.11
C TRP A 19 1.64 3.43 3.78
N ILE A 20 2.74 3.72 3.10
CA ILE A 20 2.75 4.35 1.78
C ILE A 20 3.61 3.49 0.86
N LEU A 21 3.13 3.27 -0.37
CA LEU A 21 3.91 2.59 -1.41
C LEU A 21 3.58 3.19 -2.78
N GLU A 22 4.54 3.06 -3.69
CA GLU A 22 4.33 3.37 -5.10
C GLU A 22 4.30 2.07 -5.92
N THR A 23 3.53 2.08 -6.99
CA THR A 23 3.50 0.98 -7.94
C THR A 23 3.30 1.47 -9.36
N ILE A 24 3.59 0.61 -10.34
CA ILE A 24 3.37 0.90 -11.76
C ILE A 24 1.89 0.69 -12.07
N LEU A 25 1.21 1.73 -12.55
CA LEU A 25 -0.21 1.69 -12.90
C LEU A 25 -0.53 0.61 -13.95
N GLN A 26 0.40 0.39 -14.88
CA GLN A 26 0.30 -0.60 -15.95
C GLN A 26 0.46 -2.05 -15.46
N GLU A 27 0.75 -2.28 -14.16
CA GLU A 27 0.79 -3.60 -13.52
C GLU A 27 -0.49 -3.87 -12.69
N PRO A 28 -1.62 -4.24 -13.34
CA PRO A 28 -2.92 -4.30 -12.67
C PRO A 28 -2.99 -5.35 -11.55
N ARG A 29 -2.16 -6.40 -11.61
CA ARG A 29 -2.07 -7.41 -10.55
C ARG A 29 -1.52 -6.83 -9.24
N ASN A 30 -0.57 -5.90 -9.33
CA ASN A 30 -0.03 -5.22 -8.15
C ASN A 30 -1.07 -4.24 -7.59
N CYS A 31 -1.70 -3.42 -8.45
CA CYS A 31 -2.78 -2.53 -8.05
C CYS A 31 -3.87 -3.29 -7.29
N HIS A 32 -4.39 -4.37 -7.87
CA HIS A 32 -5.42 -5.20 -7.24
C HIS A 32 -4.97 -5.82 -5.92
N LEU A 33 -3.69 -6.23 -5.81
CA LEU A 33 -3.14 -6.75 -4.57
C LEU A 33 -3.19 -5.71 -3.44
N TYR A 34 -2.77 -4.48 -3.71
CA TYR A 34 -2.74 -3.42 -2.69
C TYR A 34 -4.15 -2.98 -2.28
N GLU A 35 -5.06 -2.83 -3.25
CA GLU A 35 -6.48 -2.56 -2.99
C GLU A 35 -7.10 -3.65 -2.12
N LYS A 36 -6.81 -4.93 -2.41
CA LYS A 36 -7.26 -6.06 -1.58
C LYS A 36 -6.68 -6.04 -0.16
N CYS A 37 -5.50 -5.45 0.03
CA CYS A 37 -4.90 -5.26 1.35
C CYS A 37 -5.43 -4.02 2.09
N GLY A 38 -6.37 -3.27 1.50
CA GLY A 38 -7.01 -2.10 2.11
C GLY A 38 -6.35 -0.76 1.77
N PHE A 39 -5.31 -0.76 0.94
CA PHE A 39 -4.72 0.49 0.48
C PHE A 39 -5.66 1.24 -0.47
N VAL A 40 -5.63 2.57 -0.39
CA VAL A 40 -6.37 3.46 -1.28
C VAL A 40 -5.42 4.31 -2.10
N ARG A 41 -5.80 4.65 -3.35
CA ARG A 41 -5.01 5.56 -4.16
C ARG A 41 -4.91 6.91 -3.47
N PHE A 42 -3.73 7.49 -3.49
CA PHE A 42 -3.41 8.75 -2.86
C PHE A 42 -2.45 9.54 -3.76
N GLY A 43 -2.53 10.88 -3.72
CA GLY A 43 -1.66 11.73 -4.55
C GLY A 43 -2.04 11.75 -6.03
N GLY A 44 -1.08 12.13 -6.87
CA GLY A 44 -1.21 12.18 -8.33
C GLY A 44 -0.49 11.02 -9.02
N GLU A 45 -0.61 10.96 -10.35
CA GLU A 45 0.14 10.02 -11.18
C GLU A 45 1.42 10.70 -11.69
N GLU A 46 2.54 9.99 -11.64
CA GLU A 46 3.81 10.46 -12.22
C GLU A 46 4.12 9.66 -13.49
N VAL A 47 4.09 10.33 -14.65
CA VAL A 47 4.48 9.72 -15.92
C VAL A 47 6.00 9.73 -16.03
N VAL A 48 6.61 8.56 -15.88
CA VAL A 48 8.07 8.38 -16.02
C VAL A 48 8.45 8.26 -17.49
N ASN A 49 7.70 7.44 -18.24
CA ASN A 49 7.83 7.27 -19.69
C ASN A 49 6.58 6.59 -20.27
N ASP A 50 6.56 6.36 -21.58
CA ASP A 50 5.43 5.77 -22.32
C ASP A 50 4.94 4.40 -21.80
N LYS A 51 5.75 3.70 -21.01
CA LYS A 51 5.43 2.36 -20.47
C LYS A 51 5.26 2.34 -18.96
N MET A 52 5.48 3.46 -18.27
CA MET A 52 5.52 3.50 -16.82
C MET A 52 4.93 4.79 -16.28
N THR A 53 3.82 4.63 -15.58
CA THR A 53 3.21 5.65 -14.74
C THR A 53 3.25 5.15 -13.31
N LEU A 54 3.87 5.90 -12.41
CA LEU A 54 3.86 5.61 -10.99
C LEU A 54 2.58 6.16 -10.36
N ILE A 55 1.98 5.36 -9.49
CA ILE A 55 0.86 5.77 -8.63
C ILE A 55 1.18 5.44 -7.19
N THR A 56 0.68 6.27 -6.28
CA THR A 56 0.87 6.07 -4.84
C THR A 56 -0.37 5.49 -4.20
N TYR A 57 -0.15 4.57 -3.27
CA TYR A 57 -1.17 3.98 -2.40
C TYR A 57 -0.84 4.31 -0.95
N ARG A 58 -1.90 4.51 -0.16
CA ARG A 58 -1.81 4.75 1.28
C ARG A 58 -2.77 3.85 2.04
N LEU A 59 -2.35 3.35 3.20
CA LEU A 59 -3.20 2.70 4.18
C LEU A 59 -2.97 3.33 5.55
N GLU A 60 -4.02 3.93 6.10
CA GLU A 60 -4.05 4.37 7.50
C GLU A 60 -4.55 3.21 8.38
N ARG A 61 -3.82 2.91 9.46
CA ARG A 61 -4.18 1.90 10.46
C ARG A 61 -4.35 2.58 11.80
N ASN A 62 -5.43 2.24 12.49
CA ASN A 62 -5.58 2.61 13.89
C ASN A 62 -4.53 1.80 14.68
N ALA A 63 -3.55 2.48 15.28
CA ALA A 63 -2.67 1.84 16.25
C ALA A 63 -3.55 1.29 17.39
N PRO A 64 -3.25 0.10 17.93
CA PRO A 64 -3.95 -0.35 19.12
C PRO A 64 -3.81 0.71 20.20
N SER A 65 -4.94 1.21 20.69
CA SER A 65 -5.01 2.04 21.89
C SER A 65 -4.18 1.34 22.95
N LYS A 66 -3.22 2.03 23.56
CA LYS A 66 -2.62 1.52 24.79
C LYS A 66 -3.72 1.54 25.84
N GLU A 67 -4.45 0.43 25.97
CA GLU A 67 -5.28 0.21 27.15
C GLU A 67 -4.36 0.18 28.36
N GLY A 68 -4.69 1.01 29.35
CA GLY A 68 -3.92 1.26 30.56
C GLY A 68 -4.10 0.22 31.65
#